data_AF-A0A560JN41-F1
#
_entry.id   AF-A0A560JN41-F1
#
_cell.length_a   1.000
_cell.length_b   1.000
_cell.length_c   1.000
_cell.angle_alpha   90.00
_cell.angle_beta   90.00
_cell.angle_gamma   90.00
#
_symmetry.space_group_name_H-M   'P 1'
#
loop_
_entity.id
_entity.type
_entity.pdbx_description
1 polymer ?
#
loop_
_entity_poly.entity_id
_entity_poly.type
_entity_poly.pdbx_seq_one_letter_code
_entity_poly.pdbx_strand_id
1 'polypeptide(L)' 'MNRLVEIRSQESLCRERAALDLERRVFWLAQAQEWEQRALDEIAYHFRECNLVQAELTAA' A
#
# COMPACT_ATOMS: atom_id res chain seq x y z
N MET A 1 2.56 -10.63 -3.43
CA MET A 1 1.70 -10.53 -2.21
C MET A 1 2.44 -10.14 -0.92
N ASN A 2 3.61 -10.70 -0.56
CA ASN A 2 4.27 -10.39 0.74
C ASN A 2 4.56 -8.90 0.95
N ARG A 3 5.01 -8.21 -0.11
CA ARG A 3 5.31 -6.77 -0.07
C ARG A 3 4.09 -5.91 0.27
N LEU A 4 2.91 -6.25 -0.23
CA LEU A 4 1.66 -5.54 0.09
C LEU A 4 1.28 -5.69 1.56
N VAL A 5 1.47 -6.89 2.14
CA VAL A 5 1.22 -7.16 3.56
C VAL A 5 2.14 -6.33 4.44
N GLU A 6 3.42 -6.23 4.07
CA GLU A 6 4.40 -5.40 4.77
C GLU A 6 4.03 -3.91 4.72
N ILE A 7 3.64 -3.41 3.54
CA ILE A 7 3.19 -2.02 3.38
C ILE A 7 1.97 -1.72 4.26
N ARG A 8 0.97 -2.61 4.26
CA ARG A 8 -0.26 -2.48 5.08
C ARG A 8 0.04 -2.54 6.59
N SER A 9 1.04 -3.31 6.99
CA SER A 9 1.50 -3.37 8.39
C SER A 9 2.13 -2.04 8.82
N GLN A 10 2.97 -1.45 7.98
CA GLN A 10 3.59 -0.13 8.26
C GLN A 10 2.54 1.00 8.33
N GLU A 11 1.55 0.97 7.44
CA GLU A 11 0.42 1.91 7.47
C GLU A 11 -0.33 1.84 8.82
N SER A 12 -0.67 0.62 9.26
CA SER A 12 -1.37 0.38 10.53
C SER A 12 -0.57 0.91 11.71
N LEU A 13 0.74 0.64 11.74
CA LEU A 13 1.64 1.16 12.78
C LEU A 13 1.67 2.70 12.82
N CYS A 14 1.68 3.36 11.66
CA CYS A 14 1.62 4.82 11.59
C CYS A 14 0.28 5.35 12.14
N ARG A 15 -0.85 4.69 11.85
CA ARG A 15 -2.17 5.09 12.39
C ARG A 15 -2.25 4.89 13.90
N GLU A 16 -1.72 3.79 14.43
CA GLU A 16 -1.62 3.55 15.87
C GLU A 16 -0.79 4.63 16.56
N ARG A 17 0.37 4.98 16.00
CA ARG A 17 1.19 6.08 16.52
C ARG A 17 0.47 7.42 16.47
N ALA A 18 -0.27 7.72 15.40
CA ALA A 18 -1.05 8.95 15.30
C ALA A 18 -2.15 9.05 16.37
N ALA A 19 -2.67 7.91 16.86
CA ALA A 19 -3.66 7.88 17.93
C ALA A 19 -3.04 8.11 19.32
N LEU A 20 -1.78 7.69 19.53
CA LEU A 20 -1.08 7.80 20.81
C LEU A 20 -0.26 9.10 20.95
N ASP A 21 0.32 9.59 19.85
CA ASP A 21 1.17 10.79 19.80
C ASP A 21 0.40 11.96 19.19
N LEU A 22 -0.30 12.71 20.05
CA LEU A 22 -1.12 13.85 19.64
C LEU A 22 -0.30 15.03 19.11
N GLU A 23 0.94 15.21 19.61
CA GLU A 23 1.83 16.30 19.19
C GLU A 23 2.32 16.09 17.75
N ARG A 24 2.62 14.84 17.38
CA ARG A 24 3.06 14.47 16.03
C ARG A 24 1.99 13.76 15.23
N ARG A 25 0.72 13.86 15.64
CA ARG A 25 -0.40 13.18 14.97
C ARG A 25 -0.43 13.46 13.48
N VAL A 26 -0.27 14.72 13.07
CA VAL A 26 -0.28 15.12 11.66
C VAL A 26 0.88 14.47 10.88
N PHE A 27 2.07 14.39 11.49
CA PHE A 27 3.22 13.72 10.89
C PHE A 27 2.95 12.22 10.70
N TRP A 28 2.43 11.54 11.72
CA TRP A 28 2.11 10.12 11.63
C TRP A 28 0.98 9.82 10.64
N LEU A 29 -0.02 10.70 10.54
CA LEU A 29 -1.08 10.58 9.53
C LEU A 29 -0.55 10.78 8.10
N ALA A 30 0.36 11.73 7.89
CA ALA A 30 1.00 11.92 6.58
C ALA A 30 1.81 10.67 6.18
N GLN A 31 2.55 10.10 7.12
CA GLN A 31 3.27 8.84 6.89
C GLN A 31 2.32 7.66 6.60
N ALA A 32 1.19 7.56 7.31
CA ALA A 32 0.19 6.54 7.01
C ALA A 32 -0.38 6.70 5.59
N GLN A 33 -0.65 7.94 5.15
CA GLN A 33 -1.15 8.21 3.81
C GLN A 33 -0.12 7.86 2.72
N GLU A 34 1.17 8.09 2.94
CA GLU A 34 2.22 7.64 2.02
C GLU A 34 2.26 6.11 1.89
N TRP A 35 2.11 5.38 2.98
CA TRP A 35 2.04 3.91 2.95
C TRP A 35 0.79 3.39 2.25
N GLU A 36 -0.35 4.03 2.48
CA GLU A 36 -1.60 3.72 1.77
C GLU A 36 -1.43 3.91 0.25
N GLN A 37 -0.83 5.02 -0.18
CA GLN A 37 -0.56 5.25 -1.60
C GLN A 37 0.36 4.20 -2.20
N ARG A 38 1.43 3.80 -1.49
CA ARG A 38 2.33 2.72 -1.93
C ARG A 38 1.62 1.37 -2.06
N ALA A 39 0.66 1.08 -1.17
CA ALA A 39 -0.15 -0.14 -1.28
C ALA A 39 -1.02 -0.11 -2.53
N LEU A 40 -1.63 1.03 -2.84
CA LEU A 40 -2.43 1.21 -4.05
C LEU A 40 -1.59 1.05 -5.31
N ASP A 41 -0.38 1.62 -5.33
CA ASP A 41 0.54 1.50 -6.46
C ASP A 41 0.99 0.03 -6.67
N GLU A 42 1.29 -0.71 -5.60
CA GLU A 42 1.63 -2.13 -5.67
C GLU A 42 0.45 -2.98 -6.18
N ILE A 43 -0.78 -2.69 -5.73
CA ILE A 43 -2.00 -3.35 -6.22
C ILE A 43 -2.20 -3.05 -7.71
N ALA A 44 -2.06 -1.79 -8.13
CA ALA A 44 -2.22 -1.38 -9.52
C ALA A 44 -1.12 -1.97 -10.42
N TYR A 45 0.10 -2.11 -9.91
CA TYR A 45 1.20 -2.78 -10.60
C TYR A 45 0.86 -4.25 -10.86
N HIS A 46 0.51 -5.00 -9.81
CA HIS A 46 0.15 -6.41 -9.97
C HIS A 46 -1.12 -6.62 -10.80
N PHE A 47 -2.11 -5.73 -10.69
CA PHE A 47 -3.30 -5.81 -11.54
C PHE A 47 -2.94 -5.63 -13.03
N ARG A 48 -2.03 -4.70 -13.35
CA ARG A 48 -1.53 -4.52 -14.71
C ARG A 48 -0.73 -5.72 -15.20
N GLU A 49 0.18 -6.27 -14.37
CA GLU A 49 0.92 -7.49 -14.71
C GLU A 49 -0.01 -8.67 -14.99
N CYS A 50 -1.00 -8.92 -14.13
CA CYS A 50 -1.95 -10.02 -14.33
C CYS A 50 -2.77 -9.85 -15.61
N ASN A 51 -3.20 -8.63 -15.93
CA ASN A 51 -3.95 -8.38 -17.17
C ASN A 51 -3.09 -8.53 -18.42
N LEU A 52 -1.79 -8.22 -18.35
CA LEU A 52 -0.85 -8.41 -19.46
C LEU A 52 -0.62 -9.90 -19.74
N VAL A 53 -0.33 -10.67 -18.68
CA VAL A 53 -0.14 -12.13 -18.77
C VAL A 53 -1.41 -12.82 -19.28
N GLN A 54 -2.58 -12.38 -18.81
CA GLN A 54 -3.86 -12.92 -19.28
C GLN A 54 -4.11 -12.61 -20.76
N ALA A 55 -3.74 -11.42 -21.24
CA ALA A 55 -3.90 -11.03 -22.64
C ALA A 55 -2.94 -11.80 -23.57
N GLU A 56 -1.72 -12.09 -23.13
CA GLU A 56 -0.77 -12.93 -23.87
C GLU A 56 -1.25 -14.38 -23.96
N LEU A 57 -1.87 -14.90 -22.89
CA LEU A 57 -2.46 -16.24 -22.87
C LEU A 57 -3.72 -16.39 -23.73
N THR A 58 -4.54 -15.35 -23.88
CA THR A 58 -5.74 -15.39 -24.75
C THR A 58 -5.46 -15.08 -26.21
N ALA A 59 -4.29 -14.53 -26.53
CA ALA A 59 -3.86 -14.26 -27.90
C ALA A 59 -3.08 -15.43 -28.55
N ALA A 60 -2.77 -16.48 -27.79
CA ALA A 60 -2.09 -17.70 -28.23
C ALA A 60 -3.08 -18.84 -28.48
#